data_AF-A0A7J3J992-F1
#
_entry.id   AF-A0A7J3J992-F1
#
_cell.length_a   1.000
_cell.length_b   1.000
_cell.length_c   1.000
_cell.angle_alpha   90.00
_cell.angle_beta   90.00
_cell.angle_gamma   90.00
#
_symmetry.space_group_name_H-M   'P 1'
#
loop_
_entity.id
_entity.type
_entity.pdbx_description
1 polymer ?
#
loop_
_entity_poly.entity_id
_entity_poly.type
_entity_poly.pdbx_seq_one_letter_code
_entity_poly.pdbx_strand_id
1 'polypeptide(L)'
;MMEGKNQPQQQNYKIQVTKNGPYIISGNVPLYRMIIKCDSVTTTPSEWVTAAKLPTKQTYALCRCGQSKSKPFCDGTHVAVKFNGTEEFDNQPFEQMAKAMDGPKLALKDAAILCASARFCHRGGDIWDQIPQTSDPKIRENCIRNAFDCPSGRL
;
A
#
# COMPACT_ATOMS: atom_id res chain seq x y z
N MET A 1 -5.01 -46.04 14.52
CA MET A 1 -5.41 -45.08 13.47
C MET A 1 -4.92 -43.71 13.96
N MET A 2 -3.77 -43.23 13.48
CA MET A 2 -3.20 -41.95 13.91
C MET A 2 -3.31 -40.94 12.78
N GLU A 3 -3.94 -39.81 13.10
CA GLU A 3 -4.29 -38.72 12.20
C GLU A 3 -3.05 -38.02 11.66
N GLY A 4 -2.97 -37.91 10.33
CA GLY A 4 -1.93 -37.16 9.64
C GLY A 4 -2.10 -35.67 9.88
N LYS A 5 -1.18 -35.07 10.63
CA LYS A 5 -1.08 -33.61 10.79
C LYS A 5 -0.74 -32.99 9.43
N ASN A 6 -1.73 -32.39 8.78
CA ASN A 6 -1.54 -31.63 7.55
C ASN A 6 -0.77 -30.34 7.89
N GLN A 7 0.53 -30.30 7.60
CA GLN A 7 1.35 -29.09 7.77
C GLN A 7 0.87 -28.03 6.76
N PRO A 8 0.72 -26.75 7.17
CA PRO A 8 0.34 -25.70 6.23
C PRO A 8 1.44 -25.56 5.16
N GLN A 9 1.09 -25.85 3.90
CA GLN A 9 1.98 -25.60 2.76
C GLN A 9 2.38 -24.12 2.76
N GLN A 10 3.66 -23.84 2.98
CA GLN A 10 4.23 -22.50 2.80
C GLN A 10 4.01 -22.09 1.33
N GLN A 11 3.05 -21.21 1.10
CA GLN A 11 2.84 -20.60 -0.21
C GLN A 11 4.03 -19.69 -0.52
N ASN A 12 4.85 -20.11 -1.50
CA ASN A 12 6.01 -19.37 -1.93
C ASN A 12 5.60 -18.23 -2.89
N TYR A 13 5.10 -17.14 -2.32
CA TYR A 13 4.80 -15.92 -3.06
C TYR A 13 6.07 -15.14 -3.35
N LYS A 14 6.22 -14.65 -4.59
CA LYS A 14 7.39 -13.88 -5.01
C LYS A 14 7.00 -12.69 -5.88
N ILE A 15 7.63 -11.55 -5.60
CA ILE A 15 7.64 -10.37 -6.47
C ILE A 15 9.08 -10.15 -6.90
N GLN A 16 9.32 -10.12 -8.21
CA GLN A 16 10.63 -9.82 -8.79
C GLN A 16 10.56 -8.52 -9.58
N VAL A 17 11.43 -7.56 -9.25
CA VAL A 17 11.65 -6.36 -10.05
C VAL A 17 12.64 -6.70 -11.17
N THR A 18 12.22 -6.60 -12.43
CA THR A 18 13.12 -6.87 -13.57
C THR A 18 13.83 -5.60 -14.02
N LYS A 19 15.09 -5.72 -14.46
CA LYS A 19 15.87 -4.60 -15.01
C LYS A 19 15.11 -3.98 -16.19
N ASN A 20 14.84 -2.67 -16.11
CA ASN A 20 14.14 -1.91 -17.16
C ASN A 20 12.79 -2.50 -17.60
N GLY A 21 12.15 -3.29 -16.74
CA GLY A 21 10.98 -4.09 -17.09
C GLY A 21 9.92 -4.14 -16.00
N PRO A 22 8.92 -5.01 -16.16
CA PRO A 22 7.79 -5.14 -15.24
C PRO A 22 8.17 -5.74 -13.89
N TYR A 23 7.20 -5.74 -12.97
CA TYR A 23 7.22 -6.65 -11.82
C TYR A 23 6.72 -8.03 -12.27
N ILE A 24 7.46 -9.09 -11.95
CA ILE A 24 7.02 -10.47 -12.16
C ILE A 24 6.50 -11.02 -10.84
N ILE A 25 5.23 -11.39 -10.83
CA ILE A 25 4.53 -11.92 -9.65
C ILE A 25 4.35 -13.42 -9.86
N SER A 26 4.76 -14.22 -8.88
CA SER A 26 4.69 -15.69 -8.94
C SER A 26 4.13 -16.28 -7.64
N GLY A 27 3.50 -17.45 -7.76
CA GLY A 27 2.98 -18.21 -6.63
C GLY A 27 1.46 -18.16 -6.47
N ASN A 28 0.71 -17.87 -7.54
CA ASN A 28 -0.76 -17.73 -7.50
C ASN A 28 -1.24 -16.57 -6.60
N VAL A 29 -0.48 -15.48 -6.53
CA VAL A 29 -0.85 -14.28 -5.76
C VAL A 29 -2.08 -13.63 -6.39
N PRO A 30 -3.23 -13.54 -5.68
CA PRO A 30 -4.43 -12.92 -6.22
C PRO A 30 -4.25 -11.40 -6.35
N LEU A 31 -4.89 -10.80 -7.34
CA LEU A 31 -4.86 -9.37 -7.59
C LEU A 31 -6.27 -8.78 -7.49
N TYR A 32 -6.42 -7.70 -6.73
CA TYR A 32 -7.69 -7.03 -6.51
C TYR A 32 -7.61 -5.56 -6.94
N ARG A 33 -8.69 -5.04 -7.51
CA ARG A 33 -8.92 -3.60 -7.67
C ARG A 33 -9.61 -3.09 -6.41
N MET A 34 -8.95 -2.17 -5.72
CA MET A 34 -9.49 -1.47 -4.56
C MET A 34 -9.94 -0.07 -4.96
N ILE A 35 -11.03 0.42 -4.37
CA ILE A 35 -11.55 1.79 -4.54
C ILE A 35 -11.62 2.43 -3.16
N ILE A 36 -11.18 3.69 -3.07
CA ILE A 36 -11.41 4.51 -1.88
C ILE A 36 -12.82 5.07 -2.00
N LYS A 37 -13.71 4.65 -1.09
CA LYS A 37 -15.01 5.28 -0.95
C LYS A 37 -14.87 6.49 -0.05
N CYS A 38 -15.47 7.61 -0.45
CA CYS A 38 -15.50 8.83 0.34
C CYS A 38 -16.87 9.03 0.96
N ASP A 39 -16.87 9.68 2.13
CA ASP A 39 -18.06 10.24 2.73
C ASP A 39 -18.66 11.32 1.83
N SER A 40 -19.97 11.31 1.63
CA SER A 40 -20.64 12.17 0.65
C SER A 40 -20.69 13.64 1.06
N VAL A 41 -20.49 13.95 2.34
CA VAL A 41 -20.57 15.31 2.88
C VAL A 41 -19.19 15.91 3.05
N THR A 42 -18.31 15.21 3.77
CA THR A 42 -16.96 15.68 4.09
C THR A 42 -15.97 15.45 2.96
N THR A 43 -16.31 14.61 1.97
CA THR A 43 -15.42 14.15 0.88
C THR A 43 -14.16 13.41 1.37
N THR A 44 -14.09 13.08 2.66
CA THR A 44 -12.98 12.35 3.25
C THR A 44 -13.11 10.85 2.96
N PRO A 45 -11.98 10.12 2.80
CA PRO A 45 -12.01 8.67 2.65
C PRO A 45 -12.68 8.01 3.85
N SER A 46 -13.71 7.19 3.61
CA SER A 46 -14.39 6.43 4.65
C SER A 46 -13.80 5.03 4.78
N GLU A 47 -13.63 4.31 3.67
CA GLU A 47 -13.26 2.90 3.66
C GLU A 47 -12.64 2.47 2.32
N TRP A 48 -11.92 1.35 2.36
CA TRP A 48 -11.53 0.59 1.18
C TRP A 48 -12.66 -0.33 0.72
N VAL A 49 -12.95 -0.32 -0.58
CA VAL A 49 -13.92 -1.20 -1.21
C VAL A 49 -13.21 -2.10 -2.21
N THR A 50 -13.37 -3.42 -2.07
CA THR A 50 -12.93 -4.39 -3.07
C THR A 50 -13.87 -4.34 -4.28
N ALA A 51 -13.43 -3.73 -5.37
CA ALA A 51 -14.26 -3.55 -6.56
C ALA A 51 -14.28 -4.78 -7.46
N ALA A 52 -13.13 -5.45 -7.63
CA ALA A 52 -13.03 -6.64 -8.47
C ALA A 52 -11.81 -7.49 -8.11
N LYS A 53 -11.93 -8.81 -8.23
CA LYS A 53 -10.78 -9.71 -8.36
C LYS A 53 -10.38 -9.79 -9.83
N LEU A 54 -9.14 -9.44 -10.15
CA LEU A 54 -8.64 -9.48 -11.51
C LEU A 54 -8.19 -10.90 -11.89
N PRO A 55 -8.38 -11.32 -13.15
CA PRO A 55 -7.90 -12.61 -13.60
C PRO A 55 -6.36 -12.64 -13.60
N THR A 56 -5.78 -13.60 -12.88
CA THR A 56 -4.33 -13.81 -12.76
C THR A 56 -3.96 -15.24 -13.11
N LYS A 57 -2.76 -15.42 -13.67
CA LYS A 57 -2.12 -16.73 -13.85
C LYS A 57 -1.23 -17.04 -12.64
N GLN A 58 -0.67 -18.26 -12.58
CA GLN A 58 0.33 -18.62 -11.57
C GLN A 58 1.51 -17.64 -11.52
N THR A 59 1.91 -17.16 -12.71
CA THR A 59 2.87 -16.07 -12.88
C THR A 59 2.29 -15.02 -13.84
N TYR A 60 2.39 -13.75 -13.48
CA TYR A 60 1.94 -12.63 -14.32
C TYR A 60 2.85 -11.40 -14.15
N ALA A 61 2.73 -10.45 -15.08
CA ALA A 61 3.58 -9.25 -15.12
C ALA A 61 2.76 -7.98 -14.88
N LEU A 62 3.18 -7.15 -13.92
CA LEU A 62 2.58 -5.84 -13.66
C LEU A 62 3.42 -4.72 -14.28
N CYS A 63 2.74 -3.72 -14.85
CA CYS A 63 3.37 -2.56 -15.45
C CYS A 63 4.12 -1.74 -14.39
N ARG A 64 5.38 -1.44 -14.66
CA ARG A 64 6.22 -0.55 -13.86
C ARG A 64 6.56 0.76 -14.57
N CYS A 65 6.57 0.76 -15.91
CA CYS A 65 6.93 1.93 -16.71
C CYS A 65 5.84 3.01 -16.82
N GLY A 66 4.62 2.74 -16.34
CA GLY A 66 3.49 3.67 -16.43
C GLY A 66 2.83 3.79 -17.82
N GLN A 67 3.40 3.18 -18.87
CA GLN A 67 2.95 3.38 -20.27
C GLN A 67 2.13 2.24 -20.87
N SER A 68 1.91 1.14 -20.15
CA SER A 68 1.07 0.02 -20.63
C SER A 68 -0.35 0.49 -21.00
N LYS A 69 -0.92 -0.06 -22.07
CA LYS A 69 -2.32 0.12 -22.46
C LYS A 69 -3.25 -0.88 -21.77
N SER A 70 -2.70 -1.95 -21.19
CA SER A 70 -3.45 -3.01 -20.49
C SER A 70 -3.27 -2.96 -18.95
N LYS A 71 -3.10 -1.75 -18.39
CA LYS A 71 -2.91 -1.56 -16.94
C LYS A 71 -3.96 -2.32 -16.12
N PRO A 72 -3.57 -2.98 -15.01
CA PRO A 72 -2.26 -2.89 -14.36
C PRO A 72 -1.19 -3.82 -14.95
N PHE A 73 -1.52 -4.61 -15.98
CA PHE A 73 -0.61 -5.60 -16.56
C PHE A 73 0.41 -4.97 -17.49
N CYS A 74 1.54 -5.65 -17.67
CA CYS A 74 2.53 -5.31 -18.67
C CYS A 74 2.12 -5.83 -20.06
N ASP A 75 2.20 -4.99 -21.08
CA ASP A 75 1.97 -5.32 -22.49
C ASP A 75 3.23 -5.25 -23.36
N GLY A 76 4.41 -5.10 -22.75
CA GLY A 76 5.67 -4.94 -23.47
C GLY A 76 6.04 -3.49 -23.84
N THR A 77 5.17 -2.50 -23.62
CA THR A 77 5.41 -1.08 -23.99
C THR A 77 6.72 -0.52 -23.40
N HIS A 78 7.19 -1.03 -22.25
CA HIS A 78 8.45 -0.65 -21.62
C HIS A 78 9.68 -0.77 -22.54
N VAL A 79 9.67 -1.71 -23.51
CA VAL A 79 10.75 -1.85 -24.50
C VAL A 79 10.73 -0.68 -25.49
N ALA A 80 9.56 -0.39 -26.05
CA ALA A 80 9.40 0.68 -27.05
C ALA A 80 9.73 2.06 -26.48
N VAL A 81 9.32 2.33 -25.24
CA VAL A 81 9.61 3.61 -24.55
C VAL A 81 11.00 3.64 -23.90
N LYS A 82 11.81 2.59 -24.06
CA LYS A 82 13.15 2.46 -23.46
C LYS A 82 13.15 2.80 -21.97
N PHE A 83 12.22 2.21 -21.24
CA PHE A 83 12.04 2.47 -19.81
C PHE A 83 13.37 2.25 -19.06
N ASN A 84 13.90 3.32 -18.44
CA ASN A 84 15.00 3.21 -17.50
C ASN A 84 14.41 2.98 -16.11
N GLY A 85 14.59 1.77 -15.60
CA GLY A 85 14.08 1.35 -14.31
C GLY A 85 15.11 1.45 -13.19
N THR A 86 16.21 2.17 -13.39
CA THR A 86 17.22 2.47 -12.37
C THR A 86 16.59 3.27 -11.24
N GLU A 87 16.85 2.87 -10.00
CA GLU A 87 16.36 3.57 -8.82
C GLU A 87 17.21 4.84 -8.62
N GLU A 88 16.56 6.00 -8.75
CA GLU A 88 17.22 7.32 -8.62
C GLU A 88 16.91 8.01 -7.29
N PHE A 89 15.89 7.51 -6.56
CA PHE A 89 15.57 8.04 -5.23
C PHE A 89 16.65 7.64 -4.24
N ASP A 90 17.03 8.55 -3.34
CA ASP A 90 18.02 8.22 -2.33
C ASP A 90 17.44 7.15 -1.40
N ASN A 91 18.20 6.08 -1.17
CA ASN A 91 17.78 4.99 -0.28
C ASN A 91 17.90 5.41 1.19
N GLN A 92 17.48 6.64 1.52
CA GLN A 92 17.43 7.15 2.87
C GLN A 92 16.54 6.22 3.72
N PRO A 93 17.04 5.74 4.87
CA PRO A 93 16.22 4.98 5.81
C PRO A 93 14.96 5.74 6.21
N PHE A 94 13.86 5.01 6.41
CA PHE A 94 12.57 5.59 6.79
C PHE A 94 12.69 6.52 8.01
N GLU A 95 13.50 6.12 9.00
CA GLU A 95 13.74 6.88 10.22
C GLU A 95 14.37 8.26 9.98
N GLN A 96 15.08 8.45 8.87
CA GLN A 96 15.68 9.75 8.51
C GLN A 96 14.67 10.67 7.80
N MET A 97 13.68 10.08 7.13
CA MET A 97 12.62 10.81 6.42
C MET A 97 11.44 11.16 7.32
N ALA A 98 11.17 10.33 8.33
CA ALA A 98 9.97 10.42 9.15
C ALA A 98 10.11 11.41 10.30
N LYS A 99 9.10 12.27 10.46
CA LYS A 99 8.95 13.12 11.65
C LYS A 99 8.19 12.36 12.72
N ALA A 100 8.77 12.26 13.91
CA ALA A 100 8.12 11.63 15.05
C ALA A 100 7.21 12.62 15.78
N MET A 101 6.09 12.12 16.27
CA MET A 101 5.17 12.82 17.17
C MET A 101 4.71 11.86 18.25
N ASP A 102 4.96 12.22 19.50
CA ASP A 102 4.58 11.42 20.66
C ASP A 102 3.23 11.87 21.20
N GLY A 103 2.33 10.91 21.37
CA GLY A 103 1.06 11.04 22.07
C GLY A 103 1.05 10.20 23.35
N PRO A 104 0.06 10.41 24.24
CA PRO A 104 -0.01 9.70 25.51
C PRO A 104 -0.08 8.16 25.40
N LYS A 105 -0.58 7.62 24.28
CA LYS A 105 -0.74 6.17 24.05
C LYS A 105 -0.20 5.68 22.71
N LEU A 106 0.10 6.56 21.78
CA LEU A 106 0.64 6.23 20.46
C LEU A 106 1.75 7.22 20.10
N ALA A 107 2.77 6.74 19.38
CA ALA A 107 3.69 7.58 18.65
C ALA A 107 3.40 7.44 17.16
N LEU A 108 3.41 8.55 16.42
CA LEU A 108 3.26 8.60 14.97
C LEU A 108 4.61 8.90 14.33
N LYS A 109 4.96 8.19 13.25
CA LYS A 109 6.11 8.52 12.40
C LYS A 109 5.60 8.87 11.02
N ASP A 110 5.75 10.12 10.62
CA ASP A 110 5.23 10.61 9.35
C ASP A 110 6.34 10.94 8.34
N ALA A 111 6.48 10.11 7.31
CA ALA A 111 7.34 10.36 6.16
C ALA A 111 6.56 11.03 5.02
N ALA A 112 6.31 12.34 5.15
CA ALA A 112 5.45 13.09 4.23
C ALA A 112 5.84 12.99 2.74
N ILE A 113 7.13 12.78 2.44
CA ILE A 113 7.64 12.57 1.08
C ILE A 113 7.04 11.35 0.38
N LEU A 114 6.56 10.36 1.12
CA LEU A 114 5.95 9.14 0.59
C LEU A 114 4.44 9.28 0.29
N CYS A 115 3.85 10.46 0.50
CA CYS A 115 2.40 10.64 0.44
C CYS A 115 1.77 10.25 -0.91
N ALA A 116 0.83 9.29 -0.87
CA ALA A 116 -0.01 8.92 -2.03
C ALA A 116 -1.25 9.81 -2.21
N SER A 117 -1.39 10.89 -1.42
CA SER A 117 -2.54 11.81 -1.44
C SER A 117 -3.91 11.14 -1.25
N ALA A 118 -3.95 9.97 -0.62
CA ALA A 118 -5.17 9.21 -0.36
C ALA A 118 -6.06 9.81 0.72
N ARG A 119 -5.53 10.71 1.57
CA ARG A 119 -6.23 11.50 2.60
C ARG A 119 -6.90 10.75 3.77
N PHE A 120 -6.61 9.46 3.97
CA PHE A 120 -7.10 8.75 5.17
C PHE A 120 -6.67 9.41 6.49
N CYS A 121 -5.52 10.10 6.50
CA CYS A 121 -5.05 10.91 7.64
C CYS A 121 -5.99 12.05 8.07
N HIS A 122 -6.94 12.48 7.23
CA HIS A 122 -7.90 13.55 7.56
C HIS A 122 -9.27 13.01 8.01
N ARG A 123 -9.47 11.68 8.00
CA ARG A 123 -10.74 11.08 8.38
C ARG A 123 -11.00 11.30 9.88
N GLY A 124 -12.13 11.94 10.17
CA GLY A 124 -12.52 12.28 11.55
C GLY A 124 -11.71 13.41 12.17
N GLY A 125 -10.95 14.16 11.36
CA GLY A 125 -9.96 15.16 11.79
C GLY A 125 -8.55 14.76 11.40
N ASP A 126 -7.64 15.73 11.46
CA ASP A 126 -6.24 15.57 11.07
C ASP A 126 -5.51 14.69 12.10
N ILE A 127 -4.90 13.60 11.63
CA ILE A 127 -4.23 12.62 12.51
C ILE A 127 -3.18 13.28 13.42
N TRP A 128 -2.47 14.29 12.91
CA TRP A 128 -1.45 15.03 13.66
C TRP A 128 -2.04 15.78 14.87
N ASP A 129 -3.25 16.35 14.74
CA ASP A 129 -3.94 17.02 15.85
C ASP A 129 -4.52 16.03 16.86
N GLN A 130 -4.70 14.77 16.43
CA GLN A 130 -5.29 13.70 17.23
C GLN A 130 -4.26 12.92 18.07
N ILE A 131 -3.00 12.81 17.64
CA ILE A 131 -1.97 12.06 18.40
C ILE A 131 -1.83 12.54 19.86
N PRO A 132 -1.79 13.87 20.15
CA PRO A 132 -1.76 14.37 21.53
C PRO A 132 -2.97 13.95 22.38
N GLN A 133 -4.07 13.55 21.76
CA GLN A 133 -5.34 13.22 22.40
C GLN A 133 -5.59 11.69 22.53
N THR A 134 -4.58 10.86 22.24
CA THR A 134 -4.69 9.38 22.19
C THR A 134 -4.95 8.68 23.54
N SER A 135 -5.07 9.44 24.63
CA SER A 135 -5.68 8.95 25.87
C SER A 135 -7.15 8.54 25.65
N ASP A 136 -7.89 9.28 24.82
CA ASP A 136 -9.25 8.93 24.40
C ASP A 136 -9.21 7.66 23.52
N PRO A 137 -9.91 6.57 23.91
CA PRO A 137 -9.97 5.35 23.12
C PRO A 137 -10.47 5.52 21.68
N LYS A 138 -11.45 6.40 21.44
CA LYS A 138 -12.03 6.62 20.10
C LYS A 138 -11.04 7.32 19.18
N ILE A 139 -10.34 8.33 19.70
CA ILE A 139 -9.30 9.05 18.94
C ILE A 139 -8.15 8.09 18.63
N ARG A 140 -7.73 7.29 19.61
CA ARG A 140 -6.69 6.28 19.44
C ARG A 140 -7.03 5.27 18.34
N GLU A 141 -8.25 4.74 18.34
CA GLU A 141 -8.72 3.81 17.31
C GLU A 141 -8.76 4.48 15.92
N ASN A 142 -9.21 5.73 15.84
CA ASN A 142 -9.22 6.49 14.59
C ASN A 142 -7.80 6.70 14.03
N CYS A 143 -6.83 7.05 14.88
CA CYS A 143 -5.43 7.20 14.47
C CYS A 143 -4.86 5.89 13.89
N ILE A 144 -5.07 4.77 14.60
CA ILE A 144 -4.62 3.44 14.14
C ILE A 144 -5.25 3.12 12.78
N ARG A 145 -6.57 3.27 12.67
CA ARG A 145 -7.29 3.01 11.43
C ARG A 145 -6.80 3.90 10.28
N ASN A 146 -6.56 5.18 10.53
CA ASN A 146 -6.05 6.14 9.53
C ASN A 146 -4.64 5.75 9.03
N ALA A 147 -3.77 5.28 9.92
CA ALA A 147 -2.46 4.77 9.56
C ALA A 147 -2.55 3.47 8.75
N PHE A 148 -3.35 2.49 9.22
CA PHE A 148 -3.56 1.22 8.54
C PHE A 148 -4.14 1.37 7.12
N ASP A 149 -5.07 2.32 6.92
CA ASP A 149 -5.69 2.54 5.62
C ASP A 149 -4.82 3.36 4.66
N CYS A 150 -3.73 3.97 5.13
CA CYS A 150 -2.86 4.82 4.32
C CYS A 150 -2.08 3.98 3.29
N PRO A 151 -2.38 4.07 1.98
CA PRO A 151 -1.82 3.15 0.98
C PRO A 151 -0.33 3.35 0.74
N SER A 152 0.24 4.49 1.13
CA SER A 152 1.67 4.73 1.03
C SER A 152 2.48 4.17 2.20
N GLY A 153 1.84 3.79 3.31
CA GLY A 153 2.54 3.42 4.54
C GLY A 153 3.39 4.58 5.11
N ARG A 154 2.98 5.84 4.89
CA ARG A 154 3.74 7.01 5.36
C ARG A 154 3.61 7.28 6.86
N LEU A 155 2.60 6.68 7.51
CA LEU A 155 2.11 6.95 8.87
C LEU A 155 2.38 5.76 9.79
#